data_AF-A0A8J7MGF5-F1
#
_entry.id   AF-A0A8J7MGF5-F1
#
_cell.length_a   1.000
_cell.length_b   1.000
_cell.length_c   1.000
_cell.angle_alpha   90.00
_cell.angle_beta   90.00
_cell.angle_gamma   90.00
#
_symmetry.space_group_name_H-M   'P 1'
#
loop_
_entity.id
_entity.type
_entity.pdbx_description
1 polymer ?
#
loop_
_entity_poly.entity_id
_entity_poly.type
_entity_poly.pdbx_seq_one_letter_code
_entity_poly.pdbx_strand_id
1 'polypeptide(L)'
;MPLASVIALLAAPVLLTIAVGCFLLRRAFARDKLLAEELALAGAYVFLVGSMVWLGVFLNGSTLLGFGTPWTWITAAHFAFAGFGALTVTALSCRVVTHPRSKKLLRILLVVHPIAYLVTAAGILGYRYCDELASSAYLMIFIIQLAAVLFGQPTRMNRAPLALLILALTIPLFTMVPALAWAWGKPIFGIPDMVRYHGIINAIGHVGLGLLAFAWGRPKSHSSMRRNP
;
A
#
# COMPACT_ATOMS: atom_id res chain seq x y z
N MET A 1 -12.17 10.17 -22.33
CA MET A 1 -13.61 9.94 -22.09
C MET A 1 -14.23 11.25 -21.61
N PRO A 2 -15.47 11.60 -22.00
CA PRO A 2 -16.13 12.79 -21.46
C PRO A 2 -16.19 12.76 -19.93
N LEU A 3 -16.02 13.91 -19.28
CA LEU A 3 -15.99 14.03 -17.82
C LEU A 3 -17.20 13.38 -17.14
N ALA A 4 -18.40 13.58 -17.69
CA ALA A 4 -19.63 12.98 -17.17
C ALA A 4 -19.57 11.45 -17.13
N SER A 5 -19.01 10.81 -18.16
CA SER A 5 -18.83 9.36 -18.22
C SER A 5 -17.81 8.86 -17.19
N VAL A 6 -16.73 9.62 -16.96
CA VAL A 6 -15.74 9.30 -15.93
C VAL A 6 -16.34 9.41 -14.53
N ILE A 7 -17.10 10.47 -14.25
CA ILE A 7 -17.81 10.64 -12.97
C ILE A 7 -18.78 9.48 -12.75
N ALA A 8 -19.60 9.14 -13.76
CA ALA A 8 -20.54 8.03 -13.65
C ALA A 8 -19.83 6.70 -13.36
N LEU A 9 -18.67 6.46 -13.99
CA LEU A 9 -17.87 5.25 -13.78
C LEU A 9 -17.26 5.17 -12.36
N LEU A 10 -16.80 6.30 -11.82
CA LEU A 10 -16.01 6.31 -10.58
C LEU A 10 -16.80 6.71 -9.33
N ALA A 11 -17.99 7.30 -9.47
CA ALA A 11 -18.78 7.78 -8.34
C ALA A 11 -19.09 6.66 -7.32
N ALA A 12 -19.63 5.52 -7.79
CA ALA A 12 -19.96 4.41 -6.89
C ALA A 12 -18.72 3.80 -6.20
N PRO A 13 -17.61 3.48 -6.91
CA PRO A 13 -16.36 3.06 -6.26
C PRO A 13 -15.80 4.06 -5.24
N VAL A 14 -15.84 5.36 -5.53
CA VAL A 14 -15.36 6.42 -4.61
C VAL A 14 -16.22 6.46 -3.35
N LEU A 15 -17.54 6.49 -3.49
CA LEU A 15 -18.46 6.51 -2.34
C LEU A 15 -18.31 5.25 -1.49
N LEU A 16 -18.18 4.08 -2.12
CA LEU A 16 -17.92 2.82 -1.40
C LEU A 16 -16.59 2.88 -0.64
N THR A 17 -15.53 3.40 -1.26
CA THR A 17 -14.20 3.54 -0.64
C THR A 17 -14.27 4.45 0.60
N ILE A 18 -14.94 5.59 0.49
CA ILE A 18 -15.15 6.52 1.61
C ILE A 18 -15.97 5.83 2.72
N ALA A 19 -17.08 5.18 2.37
CA ALA A 19 -17.93 4.50 3.32
C ALA A 19 -17.18 3.39 4.09
N VAL A 20 -16.37 2.59 3.40
CA VAL A 20 -15.55 1.54 4.02
C VAL A 20 -14.46 2.16 4.92
N GLY A 21 -13.77 3.21 4.46
CA GLY A 21 -12.79 3.93 5.28
C GLY A 21 -13.40 4.47 6.58
N CYS A 22 -14.55 5.15 6.48
CA CYS A 22 -15.30 5.66 7.62
C CYS A 22 -15.78 4.53 8.56
N PHE A 23 -16.26 3.42 8.00
CA PHE A 23 -16.66 2.25 8.78
C PHE A 23 -15.49 1.65 9.56
N LEU A 24 -14.34 1.48 8.92
CA LEU A 24 -13.12 0.98 9.57
C LEU A 24 -12.61 1.94 10.64
N LEU A 25 -12.66 3.25 10.40
CA LEU A 25 -12.28 4.27 11.37
C LEU A 25 -13.19 4.23 12.61
N ARG A 26 -14.51 4.20 12.40
CA ARG A 26 -15.49 4.05 13.49
C ARG A 26 -15.23 2.77 14.28
N ARG A 27 -14.95 1.66 13.59
CA ARG A 27 -14.62 0.39 14.23
C ARG A 27 -13.32 0.46 15.03
N ALA A 28 -12.31 1.18 14.55
CA ALA A 28 -11.05 1.37 15.27
C ALA A 28 -11.26 2.10 16.61
N PHE A 29 -12.10 3.15 16.63
CA PHE A 29 -12.45 3.88 17.84
C PHE A 29 -13.37 3.11 18.80
N ALA A 30 -14.13 2.14 18.29
CA ALA A 30 -15.00 1.28 19.11
C ALA A 30 -14.25 0.14 19.84
N ARG A 31 -12.92 0.03 19.67
CA ARG A 31 -12.10 -1.01 20.31
C ARG A 31 -11.69 -0.61 21.73
N ASP A 32 -11.40 -1.61 22.57
CA ASP A 32 -10.91 -1.38 23.94
C ASP A 32 -9.61 -0.58 23.93
N LYS A 33 -8.70 -0.94 23.02
CA LYS A 33 -7.43 -0.25 22.78
C LYS A 33 -7.39 0.22 21.34
N LEU A 34 -7.15 1.52 21.16
CA LEU A 34 -6.88 2.08 19.84
C LEU A 34 -5.49 1.62 19.38
N LEU A 35 -5.43 0.93 18.25
CA LEU A 35 -4.20 0.36 17.72
C LEU A 35 -3.80 1.11 16.45
N ALA A 36 -2.50 1.36 16.29
CA ALA A 36 -1.94 2.04 15.11
C ALA A 36 -2.31 1.32 13.81
N GLU A 37 -2.27 -0.02 13.81
CA GLU A 37 -2.64 -0.84 12.65
C GLU A 37 -4.11 -0.71 12.24
N GLU A 38 -5.02 -0.39 13.16
CA GLU A 38 -6.44 -0.18 12.83
C GLU A 38 -6.67 1.20 12.22
N LEU A 39 -5.97 2.22 12.74
CA LEU A 39 -5.97 3.57 12.16
C LEU A 39 -5.32 3.59 10.78
N ALA A 40 -4.17 2.92 10.62
CA ALA A 40 -3.47 2.81 9.34
C ALA A 40 -4.33 2.09 8.28
N LEU A 41 -5.04 1.03 8.67
CA LEU A 41 -5.95 0.32 7.77
C LEU A 41 -7.11 1.22 7.31
N ALA A 42 -7.68 2.03 8.21
CA ALA A 42 -8.71 3.00 7.83
C ALA A 42 -8.12 4.12 6.96
N GLY A 43 -6.96 4.66 7.34
CA GLY A 43 -6.25 5.72 6.62
C GLY A 43 -5.79 5.30 5.22
N ALA A 44 -5.52 4.01 4.99
CA ALA A 44 -5.16 3.48 3.68
C ALA A 44 -6.22 3.79 2.61
N TYR A 45 -7.50 3.88 2.99
CA TYR A 45 -8.60 4.20 2.06
C TYR A 45 -8.53 5.62 1.50
N VAL A 46 -7.85 6.55 2.19
CA VAL A 46 -7.59 7.90 1.64
C VAL A 46 -6.74 7.79 0.37
N PHE A 47 -5.75 6.89 0.36
CA PHE A 47 -4.95 6.66 -0.83
C PHE A 47 -5.76 6.04 -1.97
N LEU A 48 -6.73 5.18 -1.66
CA LEU A 48 -7.59 4.60 -2.69
C LEU A 48 -8.52 5.65 -3.32
N VAL A 49 -9.03 6.61 -2.54
CA VAL A 49 -9.74 7.78 -3.09
C VAL A 49 -8.82 8.60 -3.99
N GLY A 50 -7.59 8.88 -3.53
CA GLY A 50 -6.57 9.55 -4.35
C GLY A 50 -6.32 8.83 -5.68
N SER A 51 -6.22 7.51 -5.66
CA SER A 51 -6.06 6.69 -6.87
C SER A 51 -7.20 6.93 -7.86
N MET A 52 -8.46 6.91 -7.39
CA MET A 52 -9.63 7.11 -8.25
C MET A 52 -9.68 8.53 -8.83
N VAL A 53 -9.28 9.55 -8.06
CA VAL A 53 -9.17 10.93 -8.58
C VAL A 53 -8.16 11.00 -9.72
N TRP A 54 -6.94 10.50 -9.51
CA TRP A 54 -5.90 10.48 -10.53
C TRP A 54 -6.27 9.61 -11.75
N LEU A 55 -6.94 8.49 -11.53
CA LEU A 55 -7.47 7.64 -12.59
C LEU A 55 -8.53 8.38 -13.42
N GLY A 56 -9.42 9.13 -12.78
CA GLY A 56 -10.44 9.92 -13.48
C GLY A 56 -9.81 10.99 -14.38
N VAL A 57 -8.78 11.68 -13.89
CA VAL A 57 -8.00 12.65 -14.67
C VAL A 57 -7.36 11.98 -15.89
N PHE A 58 -6.72 10.81 -15.69
CA PHE A 58 -6.14 10.02 -16.77
C PHE A 58 -7.19 9.60 -17.82
N LEU A 59 -8.33 9.06 -17.40
CA LEU A 59 -9.41 8.60 -18.30
C LEU A 59 -10.05 9.75 -19.09
N ASN A 60 -10.10 10.96 -18.53
CA ASN A 60 -10.55 12.15 -19.24
C ASN A 60 -9.48 12.71 -20.20
N GLY A 61 -8.21 12.34 -20.03
CA GLY A 61 -7.09 12.92 -20.78
C GLY A 61 -6.77 14.34 -20.33
N SER A 62 -7.15 14.71 -19.11
CA SER A 62 -6.88 16.02 -18.51
C SER A 62 -5.54 16.01 -17.75
N THR A 63 -5.14 17.19 -17.26
CA THR A 63 -4.00 17.35 -16.35
C THR A 63 -4.47 17.58 -14.91
N LEU A 64 -3.64 17.23 -13.93
CA LEU A 64 -3.85 17.55 -12.53
C LEU A 64 -2.52 17.98 -11.90
N LEU A 65 -2.52 19.15 -11.25
CA LEU A 65 -1.31 19.78 -10.69
C LEU A 65 -0.19 19.95 -11.74
N GLY A 66 -0.56 20.18 -13.01
CA GLY A 66 0.39 20.30 -14.12
C GLY A 66 0.87 18.97 -14.71
N PHE A 67 0.49 17.83 -14.14
CA PHE A 67 0.86 16.51 -14.66
C PHE A 67 -0.18 15.96 -15.64
N GLY A 68 0.27 15.51 -16.81
CA GLY A 68 -0.52 14.75 -17.80
C GLY A 68 -0.06 13.30 -17.91
N THR A 69 -0.48 12.59 -18.97
CA THR A 69 0.01 11.24 -19.30
C THR A 69 1.52 11.27 -19.56
N PRO A 70 2.32 10.30 -19.06
CA PRO A 70 1.92 9.08 -18.35
C PRO A 70 1.78 9.23 -16.83
N TRP A 71 2.14 10.38 -16.26
CA TRP A 71 2.23 10.60 -14.82
C TRP A 71 0.90 10.45 -14.09
N THR A 72 -0.21 10.88 -14.69
CA THR A 72 -1.55 10.72 -14.09
C THR A 72 -1.91 9.24 -13.85
N TRP A 73 -1.61 8.36 -14.81
CA TRP A 73 -1.78 6.91 -14.67
C TRP A 73 -0.83 6.32 -13.62
N ILE A 74 0.45 6.69 -13.68
CA ILE A 74 1.47 6.19 -12.74
C ILE A 74 1.11 6.58 -11.31
N THR A 75 0.72 7.82 -11.08
CA THR A 75 0.30 8.32 -9.77
C THR A 75 -0.95 7.59 -9.28
N ALA A 76 -1.95 7.36 -10.14
CA ALA A 76 -3.12 6.57 -9.79
C ALA A 76 -2.76 5.14 -9.31
N ALA A 77 -1.84 4.49 -10.01
CA ALA A 77 -1.35 3.15 -9.65
C ALA A 77 -0.54 3.18 -8.33
N HIS A 78 0.30 4.19 -8.11
CA HIS A 78 1.06 4.34 -6.86
C HIS A 78 0.13 4.54 -5.66
N PHE A 79 -0.88 5.40 -5.80
CA PHE A 79 -1.92 5.56 -4.77
C PHE A 79 -2.61 4.23 -4.44
N ALA A 80 -2.99 3.44 -5.44
CA ALA A 80 -3.67 2.16 -5.24
C ALA A 80 -2.78 1.11 -4.58
N PHE A 81 -1.56 0.90 -5.10
CA PHE A 81 -0.75 -0.25 -4.70
C PHE A 81 0.28 0.09 -3.63
N ALA A 82 1.02 1.19 -3.76
CA ALA A 82 2.01 1.60 -2.76
C ALA A 82 1.37 2.34 -1.58
N GLY A 83 0.36 3.18 -1.84
CA GLY A 83 -0.40 3.90 -0.82
C GLY A 83 -1.37 2.99 -0.08
N PHE A 84 -2.39 2.48 -0.77
CA PHE A 84 -3.43 1.64 -0.17
C PHE A 84 -2.95 0.20 0.08
N GLY A 85 -2.47 -0.49 -0.96
CA GLY A 85 -2.16 -1.92 -0.92
C GLY A 85 -1.06 -2.28 0.09
N ALA A 86 0.13 -1.71 -0.07
CA ALA A 86 1.28 -1.98 0.79
C ALA A 86 1.00 -1.61 2.26
N LEU A 87 0.41 -0.42 2.52
CA LEU A 87 0.04 -0.02 3.87
C LEU A 87 -0.99 -0.97 4.50
N THR A 88 -1.97 -1.43 3.72
CA THR A 88 -2.96 -2.42 4.15
C THR A 88 -2.31 -3.75 4.50
N VAL A 89 -1.42 -4.27 3.65
CA VAL A 89 -0.68 -5.50 3.91
C VAL A 89 0.17 -5.36 5.19
N THR A 90 0.87 -4.25 5.38
CA THR A 90 1.66 -3.96 6.59
C THR A 90 0.80 -3.87 7.86
N ALA A 91 -0.33 -3.17 7.79
CA ALA A 91 -1.29 -3.10 8.90
C ALA A 91 -1.84 -4.47 9.28
N LEU A 92 -2.17 -5.31 8.29
CA LEU A 92 -2.66 -6.66 8.52
C LEU A 92 -1.56 -7.61 9.00
N SER A 93 -0.30 -7.44 8.57
CA SER A 93 0.85 -8.19 9.09
C SER A 93 1.01 -8.01 10.60
N CYS A 94 0.65 -6.83 11.16
CA CYS A 94 0.65 -6.60 12.60
C CYS A 94 -0.28 -7.57 13.37
N ARG A 95 -1.34 -8.08 12.71
CA ARG A 95 -2.30 -9.03 13.33
C ARG A 95 -1.77 -10.46 13.35
N VAL A 96 -0.79 -10.79 12.52
CA VAL A 96 -0.23 -12.14 12.40
C VAL A 96 0.88 -12.38 13.41
N VAL A 97 1.72 -11.35 13.61
CA VAL A 97 2.92 -11.38 14.44
C VAL A 97 2.59 -11.23 15.92
N THR A 98 3.08 -12.14 16.77
CA THR A 98 2.89 -12.06 18.23
C THR A 98 4.09 -11.46 18.93
N HIS A 99 5.31 -11.66 18.41
CA HIS A 99 6.55 -11.19 19.03
C HIS A 99 6.58 -9.65 19.18
N PRO A 100 6.81 -9.11 20.40
CA PRO A 100 6.64 -7.67 20.67
C PRO A 100 7.55 -6.76 19.84
N ARG A 101 8.82 -7.13 19.65
CA ARG A 101 9.78 -6.30 18.89
C ARG A 101 9.39 -6.23 17.41
N SER A 102 9.06 -7.36 16.80
CA SER A 102 8.65 -7.45 15.40
C SER A 102 7.36 -6.67 15.15
N LYS A 103 6.41 -6.73 16.10
CA LYS A 103 5.19 -5.92 16.07
C LYS A 103 5.46 -4.42 16.19
N LYS A 104 6.38 -4.02 17.08
CA LYS A 104 6.81 -2.62 17.20
C LYS A 104 7.41 -2.12 15.89
N LEU A 105 8.28 -2.92 15.26
CA LEU A 105 8.85 -2.61 13.95
C LEU A 105 7.76 -2.43 12.88
N LEU A 106 6.83 -3.38 12.75
CA LEU A 106 5.72 -3.26 11.80
C LEU A 106 4.89 -2.00 12.03
N ARG A 107 4.64 -1.63 13.29
CA ARG A 107 3.92 -0.38 13.63
C ARG A 107 4.68 0.88 13.25
N ILE A 108 6.00 0.88 13.37
CA ILE A 108 6.84 1.97 12.86
C ILE A 108 6.69 2.07 11.34
N LEU A 109 6.69 0.93 10.63
CA LEU A 109 6.51 0.91 9.18
C LEU A 109 5.18 1.53 8.72
N LEU A 110 4.12 1.50 9.55
CA LEU A 110 2.84 2.17 9.24
C LEU A 110 2.97 3.69 9.08
N VAL A 111 3.96 4.30 9.73
CA VAL A 111 4.28 5.73 9.61
C VAL A 111 5.33 5.96 8.51
N VAL A 112 6.31 5.07 8.42
CA VAL A 112 7.38 5.18 7.42
C VAL A 112 6.84 5.03 6.00
N HIS A 113 5.83 4.18 5.76
CA HIS A 113 5.19 4.03 4.45
C HIS A 113 4.65 5.36 3.87
N PRO A 114 3.74 6.09 4.55
CA PRO A 114 3.29 7.41 4.09
C PRO A 114 4.43 8.41 3.89
N ILE A 115 5.45 8.40 4.74
CA ILE A 115 6.61 9.29 4.58
C ILE A 115 7.38 8.93 3.31
N ALA A 116 7.72 7.65 3.09
CA ALA A 116 8.41 7.19 1.89
C ALA A 116 7.60 7.52 0.63
N TYR A 117 6.27 7.40 0.68
CA TYR A 117 5.37 7.81 -0.39
C TYR A 117 5.49 9.30 -0.72
N LEU A 118 5.51 10.17 0.30
CA LEU A 118 5.70 11.61 0.10
C LEU A 118 7.08 11.94 -0.47
N VAL A 119 8.13 11.20 -0.06
CA VAL A 119 9.47 11.34 -0.64
C VAL A 119 9.47 10.90 -2.11
N THR A 120 8.76 9.83 -2.48
CA THR A 120 8.58 9.46 -3.90
C THR A 120 7.91 10.58 -4.69
N ALA A 121 6.85 11.19 -4.14
CA ALA A 121 6.19 12.32 -4.79
C ALA A 121 7.12 13.53 -4.95
N ALA A 122 7.99 13.81 -3.97
CA ALA A 122 9.03 14.83 -4.10
C ALA A 122 10.05 14.49 -5.20
N GLY A 123 10.45 13.22 -5.33
CA GLY A 123 11.31 12.76 -6.42
C GLY A 123 10.71 13.04 -7.80
N ILE A 124 9.43 12.70 -7.98
CA ILE A 124 8.67 13.00 -9.22
C ILE A 124 8.60 14.51 -9.51
N LEU A 125 8.58 15.36 -8.48
CA LEU A 125 8.61 16.82 -8.60
C LEU A 125 10.01 17.37 -8.92
N GLY A 126 11.04 16.52 -9.00
CA GLY A 126 12.41 16.89 -9.33
C GLY A 126 13.27 17.29 -8.13
N TYR A 127 12.84 16.99 -6.90
CA TYR A 127 13.67 17.24 -5.72
C TYR A 127 14.85 16.26 -5.69
N ARG A 128 16.05 16.81 -5.58
CA ARG A 128 17.31 16.06 -5.64
C ARG A 128 17.39 14.99 -4.56
N TYR A 129 17.88 13.81 -4.92
CA TYR A 129 18.06 12.63 -4.06
C TYR A 129 16.77 11.97 -3.53
N CYS A 130 15.60 12.52 -3.84
CA CYS A 130 14.35 11.96 -3.35
C CYS A 130 14.00 10.62 -4.02
N ASP A 131 14.35 10.42 -5.29
CA ASP A 131 14.14 9.14 -5.98
C ASP A 131 14.98 8.02 -5.35
N GLU A 132 16.26 8.29 -5.07
CA GLU A 132 17.21 7.37 -4.43
C GLU A 132 16.78 7.04 -3.00
N LEU A 133 16.43 8.09 -2.24
CA LEU A 133 15.99 7.94 -0.86
C LEU A 133 14.68 7.15 -0.78
N ALA A 134 13.70 7.48 -1.62
CA ALA A 134 12.40 6.81 -1.60
C ALA A 134 12.50 5.35 -2.04
N SER A 135 13.23 5.07 -3.13
CA SER A 135 13.41 3.70 -3.61
C SER A 135 14.18 2.84 -2.60
N SER A 136 15.22 3.37 -1.96
CA SER A 136 15.91 2.68 -0.87
C SER A 136 15.02 2.47 0.35
N ALA A 137 14.26 3.50 0.74
CA ALA A 137 13.34 3.41 1.86
C ALA A 137 12.29 2.31 1.63
N TYR A 138 11.68 2.24 0.45
CA TYR A 138 10.72 1.19 0.12
C TYR A 138 11.34 -0.20 0.14
N LEU A 139 12.54 -0.38 -0.43
CA LEU A 139 13.24 -1.67 -0.33
C LEU A 139 13.46 -2.06 1.15
N MET A 140 13.94 -1.13 1.98
CA MET A 140 14.16 -1.39 3.40
C MET A 140 12.87 -1.70 4.15
N ILE A 141 11.78 -0.99 3.87
CA ILE A 141 10.46 -1.25 4.44
C ILE A 141 10.05 -2.70 4.16
N PHE A 142 10.14 -3.15 2.91
CA PHE A 142 9.75 -4.52 2.54
C PHE A 142 10.66 -5.58 3.13
N ILE A 143 11.98 -5.35 3.20
CA ILE A 143 12.91 -6.26 3.89
C ILE A 143 12.57 -6.39 5.38
N ILE A 144 12.38 -5.25 6.06
CA ILE A 144 12.06 -5.23 7.49
C ILE A 144 10.69 -5.88 7.74
N GLN A 145 9.70 -5.62 6.88
CA GLN A 145 8.38 -6.25 6.98
C GLN A 145 8.46 -7.76 6.82
N LEU A 146 9.17 -8.26 5.80
CA LEU A 146 9.39 -9.69 5.59
C LEU A 146 10.09 -10.33 6.80
N ALA A 147 11.19 -9.74 7.27
CA ALA A 147 11.91 -10.21 8.44
C ALA A 147 11.01 -10.20 9.69
N ALA A 148 10.23 -9.14 9.90
CA ALA A 148 9.31 -9.05 11.03
C ALA A 148 8.23 -10.12 10.99
N VAL A 149 7.74 -10.53 9.81
CA VAL A 149 6.78 -11.63 9.67
C VAL A 149 7.43 -12.98 9.90
N LEU A 150 8.59 -13.26 9.29
CA LEU A 150 9.32 -14.52 9.42
C LEU A 150 9.76 -14.80 10.86
N PHE A 151 10.35 -13.81 11.51
CA PHE A 151 10.89 -13.92 12.88
C PHE A 151 9.90 -13.46 13.95
N GLY A 152 8.69 -13.03 13.55
CA GLY A 152 7.69 -12.46 14.44
C GLY A 152 6.78 -13.45 15.15
N GLN A 153 7.06 -14.75 15.04
CA GLN A 153 6.17 -15.82 15.52
C GLN A 153 4.75 -15.65 14.94
N PRO A 154 4.55 -15.92 13.64
CA PRO A 154 3.28 -15.69 12.93
C PRO A 154 2.18 -16.71 13.30
N THR A 155 1.97 -16.98 14.60
CA THR A 155 1.13 -18.07 15.11
C THR A 155 -0.37 -17.84 14.96
N ARG A 156 -0.78 -16.66 14.49
CA ARG A 156 -2.20 -16.27 14.32
C ARG A 156 -2.72 -16.50 12.90
N MET A 157 -1.96 -17.19 12.06
CA MET A 157 -2.31 -17.53 10.68
C MET A 157 -1.85 -18.96 10.36
N ASN A 158 -2.69 -19.71 9.65
CA ASN A 158 -2.36 -21.07 9.21
C ASN A 158 -1.22 -21.07 8.19
N ARG A 159 -0.54 -22.22 8.03
CA ARG A 159 0.65 -22.36 7.16
C ARG A 159 0.39 -21.97 5.70
N ALA A 160 -0.73 -22.38 5.11
CA ALA A 160 -1.04 -22.10 3.70
C ALA A 160 -1.22 -20.59 3.40
N PRO A 161 -2.11 -19.85 4.08
CA PRO A 161 -2.19 -18.40 3.90
C PRO A 161 -0.91 -17.67 4.33
N LEU A 162 -0.17 -18.19 5.32
CA LEU A 162 1.13 -17.63 5.69
C LEU A 162 2.16 -17.76 4.56
N ALA A 163 2.20 -18.89 3.86
CA ALA A 163 3.08 -19.07 2.70
C ALA A 163 2.73 -18.09 1.58
N LEU A 164 1.44 -17.85 1.31
CA LEU A 164 1.00 -16.82 0.37
C LEU A 164 1.43 -15.41 0.82
N LEU A 165 1.32 -15.09 2.10
CA LEU A 165 1.78 -13.81 2.64
C LEU A 165 3.30 -13.66 2.49
N ILE A 166 4.08 -14.69 2.80
CA ILE A 166 5.54 -14.66 2.65
C ILE A 166 5.91 -14.44 1.18
N LEU A 167 5.28 -15.17 0.26
CA LEU A 167 5.46 -14.97 -1.18
C LEU A 167 5.09 -13.53 -1.57
N ALA A 168 3.96 -13.01 -1.10
CA ALA A 168 3.57 -11.63 -1.36
C ALA A 168 4.60 -10.60 -0.88
N LEU A 169 5.26 -10.85 0.25
CA LEU A 169 6.27 -9.95 0.82
C LEU A 169 7.64 -10.06 0.14
N THR A 170 7.95 -11.15 -0.58
CA THR A 170 9.18 -11.25 -1.37
C THR A 170 9.06 -10.55 -2.71
N ILE A 171 7.85 -10.45 -3.28
CA ILE A 171 7.62 -9.83 -4.60
C ILE A 171 8.22 -8.41 -4.71
N PRO A 172 7.97 -7.48 -3.76
CA PRO A 172 8.54 -6.14 -3.84
C PRO A 172 10.07 -6.11 -3.87
N LEU A 173 10.74 -7.10 -3.28
CA LEU A 173 12.20 -7.15 -3.29
C LEU A 173 12.77 -7.27 -4.71
N PHE A 174 12.06 -7.98 -5.58
CA PHE A 174 12.42 -8.13 -6.98
C PHE A 174 11.96 -6.94 -7.82
N THR A 175 10.73 -6.46 -7.59
CA THR A 175 10.18 -5.34 -8.37
C THR A 175 10.86 -4.01 -8.04
N MET A 176 11.48 -3.87 -6.87
CA MET A 176 12.26 -2.68 -6.50
C MET A 176 13.62 -2.59 -7.19
N VAL A 177 14.17 -3.69 -7.73
CA VAL A 177 15.45 -3.69 -8.45
C VAL A 177 15.46 -2.71 -9.63
N PRO A 178 14.51 -2.76 -10.59
CA PRO A 178 14.48 -1.79 -11.68
C PRO A 178 14.19 -0.36 -11.20
N ALA A 179 13.44 -0.17 -10.12
CA ALA A 179 13.16 1.16 -9.56
C ALA A 179 14.43 1.79 -8.96
N LEU A 180 15.24 1.01 -8.24
CA LEU A 180 16.56 1.44 -7.75
C LEU A 180 17.50 1.73 -8.91
N ALA A 181 17.53 0.86 -9.92
CA ALA A 181 18.37 1.09 -11.09
C ALA A 181 18.02 2.42 -11.79
N TRP A 182 16.72 2.74 -11.89
CA TRP A 182 16.23 4.03 -12.36
C TRP A 182 16.70 5.20 -11.49
N ALA A 183 16.49 5.13 -10.19
CA ALA A 183 16.86 6.20 -9.26
C ALA A 183 18.36 6.52 -9.28
N TRP A 184 19.21 5.53 -9.58
CA TRP A 184 20.67 5.71 -9.72
C TRP A 184 21.13 6.01 -11.16
N GLY A 185 20.22 6.34 -12.08
CA GLY A 185 20.55 6.70 -13.45
C GLY A 185 21.06 5.54 -14.32
N LYS A 186 20.74 4.29 -13.94
CA LYS A 186 21.11 3.05 -14.65
C LYS A 186 19.86 2.24 -15.02
N PRO A 187 18.92 2.79 -15.80
CA PRO A 187 17.64 2.15 -16.05
C PRO A 187 17.81 0.80 -16.75
N ILE A 188 17.18 -0.25 -16.20
CA ILE A 188 17.12 -1.60 -16.81
C ILE A 188 16.01 -1.66 -17.86
N PHE A 189 14.93 -0.91 -17.64
CA PHE A 189 13.75 -0.85 -18.49
C PHE A 189 13.45 0.59 -18.88
N GLY A 190 12.81 0.84 -20.02
CA GLY A 190 12.16 2.11 -20.28
C GLY A 190 11.01 2.35 -19.29
N ILE A 191 10.55 3.60 -19.11
CA ILE A 191 9.44 3.92 -18.20
C ILE A 191 8.18 3.08 -18.48
N PRO A 192 7.72 2.90 -19.74
CA PRO A 192 6.53 2.08 -20.00
C PRO A 192 6.67 0.64 -19.52
N ASP A 193 7.83 0.02 -19.73
CA ASP A 193 8.11 -1.36 -19.34
C ASP A 193 8.34 -1.48 -17.83
N MET A 194 8.98 -0.49 -17.21
CA MET A 194 9.10 -0.39 -15.75
C MET A 194 7.71 -0.36 -15.12
N VAL A 195 6.81 0.50 -15.60
CA VAL A 195 5.44 0.60 -15.06
C VAL A 195 4.67 -0.71 -15.23
N ARG A 196 4.82 -1.40 -16.37
CA ARG A 196 4.18 -2.71 -16.59
C ARG A 196 4.74 -3.76 -15.65
N TYR A 197 6.06 -3.96 -15.64
CA TYR A 197 6.72 -4.96 -14.81
C TYR A 197 6.50 -4.67 -13.32
N HIS A 198 6.92 -3.50 -12.86
CA HIS A 198 6.82 -3.10 -11.46
C HIS A 198 5.36 -3.03 -11.00
N GLY A 199 4.50 -2.38 -11.78
CA GLY A 199 3.10 -2.16 -11.43
C GLY A 199 2.28 -3.46 -11.41
N ILE A 200 2.29 -4.24 -12.49
CA ILE A 200 1.46 -5.46 -12.60
C ILE A 200 1.92 -6.51 -11.59
N ILE A 201 3.23 -6.72 -11.45
CA ILE A 201 3.76 -7.72 -10.54
C ILE A 201 3.49 -7.32 -9.08
N ASN A 202 3.61 -6.05 -8.71
CA ASN A 202 3.21 -5.62 -7.36
C ASN A 202 1.69 -5.69 -7.15
N ALA A 203 0.88 -5.34 -8.15
CA ALA A 203 -0.57 -5.41 -8.04
C ALA A 203 -1.07 -6.83 -7.79
N ILE A 204 -0.61 -7.80 -8.59
CA ILE A 204 -1.03 -9.20 -8.51
C ILE A 204 -0.27 -9.93 -7.40
N GLY A 205 1.06 -9.84 -7.43
CA GLY A 205 1.96 -10.62 -6.58
C GLY A 205 2.04 -10.08 -5.15
N HIS A 206 2.25 -8.79 -4.94
CA HIS A 206 2.35 -8.24 -3.58
C HIS A 206 0.96 -7.98 -2.97
N VAL A 207 0.19 -7.10 -3.59
CA VAL A 207 -1.11 -6.66 -3.04
C VAL A 207 -2.15 -7.77 -3.18
N GLY A 208 -2.29 -8.36 -4.38
CA GLY A 208 -3.26 -9.41 -4.65
C GLY A 208 -3.07 -10.65 -3.77
N LEU A 209 -1.86 -11.26 -3.77
CA LEU A 209 -1.58 -12.42 -2.91
C LEU A 209 -1.63 -12.06 -1.42
N GLY A 210 -1.19 -10.87 -1.03
CA GLY A 210 -1.26 -10.40 0.36
C GLY A 210 -2.70 -10.30 0.85
N LEU A 211 -3.59 -9.64 0.09
CA LEU A 211 -5.01 -9.54 0.41
C LEU A 211 -5.69 -10.91 0.41
N LEU A 212 -5.35 -11.79 -0.55
CA LEU A 212 -5.85 -13.17 -0.60
C LEU A 212 -5.43 -13.96 0.65
N ALA A 213 -4.17 -13.85 1.07
CA ALA A 213 -3.65 -14.47 2.28
C ALA A 213 -4.45 -14.03 3.52
N PHE A 214 -4.78 -12.74 3.64
CA PHE A 214 -5.58 -12.23 4.76
C PHE A 214 -7.06 -12.58 4.67
N ALA A 215 -7.64 -12.62 3.46
CA ALA A 215 -9.01 -13.05 3.24
C ALA A 215 -9.22 -14.52 3.62
N TRP A 216 -8.21 -15.36 3.38
CA TRP A 216 -8.21 -16.77 3.73
C TRP A 216 -7.85 -17.00 5.22
N GLY A 217 -6.74 -16.42 5.70
CA GLY A 217 -6.26 -16.64 7.06
C GLY A 217 -7.04 -15.92 8.16
N ARG A 218 -7.67 -14.78 7.83
CA ARG A 218 -8.52 -13.95 8.71
C ARG A 218 -7.97 -13.75 10.14
N PRO A 219 -6.70 -13.36 10.33
CA PRO A 219 -6.16 -13.11 11.66
C PRO A 219 -6.95 -12.00 12.35
N LYS A 220 -7.42 -12.26 13.58
CA LYS A 220 -8.18 -11.28 14.37
C LYS A 220 -7.30 -10.10 14.78
N SER A 221 -7.90 -8.94 15.06
CA SER A 221 -7.17 -7.82 15.66
C SER A 221 -6.57 -8.20 17.02
N HIS A 222 -5.55 -7.48 17.46
CA HIS A 222 -4.98 -7.62 18.81
C HIS A 222 -5.79 -6.91 19.90
N SER A 223 -6.78 -6.10 19.52
CA SER A 223 -7.74 -5.50 20.47
C SER A 223 -9.12 -6.12 20.29
N SER A 224 -9.80 -6.39 21.40
CA SER A 224 -11.23 -6.71 21.45
C SER A 224 -12.09 -5.47 21.15
N MET A 225 -13.36 -5.73 20.82
CA MET A 225 -14.41 -4.71 20.76
C MET A 225 -14.85 -4.38 22.18
N ARG A 226 -15.13 -3.10 22.48
CA ARG A 226 -15.77 -2.73 23.74
C ARG A 226 -17.10 -3.46 23.85
N ARG A 227 -17.33 -4.13 24.97
CA ARG A 227 -18.67 -4.63 25.30
C ARG A 227 -19.51 -3.40 25.59
N ASN A 228 -20.62 -3.23 24.88
CA ASN A 228 -21.58 -2.18 25.25
C ASN A 228 -22.08 -2.51 26.68
N PRO A 229 -22.04 -1.54 27.60
CA PRO A 229 -22.61 -1.72 28.94
C PRO A 229 -24.11 -1.98 28.87
#